data_AF-A0A6J3JFH3-F1
#
_entry.id   AF-A0A6J3JFH3-F1
#
_cell.length_a   1.000
_cell.length_b   1.000
_cell.length_c   1.000
_cell.angle_alpha   90.00
_cell.angle_beta   90.00
_cell.angle_gamma   90.00
#
_symmetry.space_group_name_H-M   'P 1'
#
loop_
_entity.id
_entity.type
_entity.pdbx_description
1 polymer ?
#
loop_
_entity_poly.entity_id
_entity_poly.type
_entity_poly.pdbx_seq_one_letter_code
_entity_poly.pdbx_strand_id
1 'polypeptide(L)'
;MATANPWDPASAPNGAGLVLGHFIASGMVTQEMLNTSKKTASCFVNFSRLQQITDIQAEIYQKNLEIELLKLEKDTADVVHPFFLAQKCHTLQSMNNHLEAVLKEKRSLRQRLLKPMCQENLPIEAVYHRYMVHLLELAVTFIERLEIHLETIRNIPHLAANLKKMLHDDMLSPVNSTWKSWDLEVVLEILAH
;
A
#
# COMPACT_ATOMS: atom_id res chain seq x y z
N MET A 1 -41.24 -10.39 -66.55
CA MET A 1 -41.82 -11.72 -66.28
C MET A 1 -40.68 -12.65 -65.89
N ALA A 2 -40.65 -13.12 -64.64
CA ALA A 2 -39.64 -14.07 -64.19
C ALA A 2 -40.01 -15.47 -64.71
N THR A 3 -39.15 -16.04 -65.55
CA THR A 3 -39.28 -17.42 -66.00
C THR A 3 -39.11 -18.34 -64.79
N ALA A 4 -40.14 -19.14 -64.49
CA ALA A 4 -40.13 -20.09 -63.37
C ALA A 4 -38.93 -21.05 -63.48
N ASN A 5 -38.30 -21.34 -62.35
CA ASN A 5 -37.13 -22.19 -62.25
C ASN A 5 -37.45 -23.61 -62.76
N PRO A 6 -36.78 -24.11 -63.82
CA PRO A 6 -37.00 -25.46 -64.37
C PRO A 6 -36.71 -26.60 -63.38
N TRP A 7 -36.01 -26.29 -62.29
CA TRP A 7 -35.56 -27.26 -61.28
C TRP A 7 -36.40 -27.24 -60.00
N ASP A 8 -37.47 -26.43 -59.95
CA ASP A 8 -38.41 -26.43 -58.84
C ASP A 8 -39.39 -27.61 -58.97
N PRO A 9 -39.39 -28.58 -58.01
CA PRO A 9 -40.29 -29.74 -58.06
C PRO A 9 -41.79 -29.37 -58.01
N ALA A 10 -42.12 -28.11 -57.67
CA ALA A 10 -43.49 -27.60 -57.65
C ALA A 10 -43.98 -27.05 -59.01
N SER A 11 -43.17 -27.05 -60.07
CA SER A 11 -43.59 -26.54 -61.38
C SER A 11 -44.48 -27.54 -62.13
N ALA A 12 -45.47 -27.00 -62.85
CA ALA A 12 -46.47 -27.69 -63.69
C ALA A 12 -45.92 -28.90 -64.46
N PRO A 13 -46.75 -29.91 -64.79
CA PRO A 13 -46.28 -31.18 -65.36
C PRO A 13 -45.39 -30.95 -66.58
N ASN A 14 -44.10 -31.19 -66.39
CA ASN A 14 -43.06 -31.21 -67.41
C ASN A 14 -43.56 -32.04 -68.61
N GLY A 15 -43.46 -31.51 -69.84
CA GLY A 15 -43.92 -32.19 -71.05
C GLY A 15 -43.32 -33.59 -71.24
N ALA A 16 -42.09 -33.83 -70.77
CA ALA A 16 -41.49 -35.16 -70.74
C ALA A 16 -42.20 -36.09 -69.74
N GLY A 17 -42.70 -35.58 -68.61
CA GLY A 17 -43.51 -36.32 -67.65
C GLY A 17 -44.84 -36.81 -68.24
N LEU A 18 -45.48 -36.01 -69.09
CA LEU A 18 -46.70 -36.41 -69.81
C LEU A 18 -46.41 -37.51 -70.84
N VAL A 19 -45.33 -37.39 -71.59
CA VAL A 19 -44.89 -38.40 -72.58
C VAL A 19 -44.53 -39.73 -71.90
N LEU A 20 -43.80 -39.68 -70.79
CA LEU A 20 -43.49 -40.86 -69.98
C LEU A 20 -44.75 -41.50 -69.39
N GLY A 21 -45.70 -40.69 -68.90
CA GLY A 21 -47.00 -41.16 -68.43
C GLY A 21 -47.80 -41.89 -69.50
N HIS A 22 -47.78 -41.40 -70.75
CA HIS A 22 -48.40 -42.08 -71.89
C HIS A 22 -47.72 -43.41 -72.20
N PHE A 23 -46.39 -43.50 -72.15
CA PHE A 23 -45.68 -44.77 -72.35
C PHE A 23 -45.99 -45.80 -71.28
N ILE A 24 -46.16 -45.38 -70.02
CA ILE A 24 -46.61 -46.24 -68.92
C ILE A 24 -48.04 -46.73 -69.18
N ALA A 25 -48.95 -45.81 -69.54
CA ALA A 25 -50.35 -46.14 -69.82
C ALA A 25 -50.51 -47.07 -71.03
N SER A 26 -49.64 -46.94 -72.04
CA SER A 26 -49.63 -47.81 -73.23
C SER A 26 -49.01 -49.20 -72.98
N GLY A 27 -48.45 -49.44 -71.79
CA GLY A 27 -47.77 -50.70 -71.44
C GLY A 27 -46.40 -50.89 -72.12
N MET A 28 -45.92 -49.93 -72.92
CA MET A 28 -44.59 -49.97 -73.56
C MET A 28 -43.44 -49.93 -72.54
N VAL A 29 -43.65 -49.29 -71.39
CA VAL A 29 -42.64 -49.16 -70.33
C VAL A 29 -43.31 -49.41 -68.98
N THR A 30 -42.75 -50.30 -68.16
CA THR A 30 -43.26 -50.51 -66.79
C THR A 30 -42.67 -49.51 -65.80
N GLN A 31 -43.43 -49.18 -64.76
CA GLN A 31 -42.96 -48.31 -63.68
C GLN A 31 -41.68 -48.82 -63.02
N GLU A 32 -41.49 -50.14 -62.96
CA GLU A 32 -40.28 -50.78 -62.44
C GLU A 32 -39.05 -50.52 -63.33
N MET A 33 -39.20 -50.53 -64.66
CA MET A 33 -38.11 -50.19 -65.60
C MET A 33 -37.67 -48.73 -65.48
N LEU A 34 -38.58 -47.81 -65.18
CA LEU A 34 -38.22 -46.40 -64.90
C LEU A 34 -37.56 -46.25 -63.53
N ASN A 35 -38.00 -47.03 -62.54
CA ASN A 35 -37.45 -46.99 -61.19
C ASN A 35 -36.05 -47.62 -61.08
N THR A 36 -35.67 -48.57 -61.94
CA THR A 36 -34.29 -49.12 -61.98
C THR A 36 -33.27 -48.11 -62.49
N SER A 37 -33.67 -47.22 -63.41
CA SER A 37 -32.88 -46.05 -63.86
C SER A 37 -32.66 -45.01 -62.75
N LYS A 38 -33.44 -45.07 -61.66
CA LYS A 38 -33.39 -44.13 -60.53
C LYS A 38 -32.23 -44.41 -59.56
N LYS A 39 -31.44 -45.48 -59.79
CA LYS A 39 -30.17 -45.68 -59.09
C LYS A 39 -29.29 -44.46 -59.35
N THR A 40 -29.13 -43.64 -58.32
CA THR A 40 -28.29 -42.44 -58.33
C THR A 40 -26.94 -42.82 -58.90
N ALA A 41 -26.57 -42.21 -60.02
CA ALA A 41 -25.29 -42.51 -60.66
C ALA A 41 -24.15 -42.29 -59.63
N SER A 42 -23.18 -43.21 -59.60
CA SER A 42 -22.04 -43.21 -58.67
C SER A 42 -21.34 -41.83 -58.56
N CYS A 43 -21.38 -41.02 -59.63
CA CYS A 43 -20.88 -39.65 -59.64
C CYS A 43 -21.56 -38.72 -58.60
N PHE A 44 -22.88 -38.83 -58.37
CA PHE A 44 -23.60 -37.99 -57.41
C PHE A 44 -23.22 -38.27 -55.96
N VAL A 45 -22.88 -39.51 -55.63
CA VAL A 45 -22.37 -39.86 -54.29
C VAL A 45 -21.01 -39.20 -54.04
N ASN A 46 -20.16 -39.12 -55.07
CA ASN A 46 -18.89 -38.42 -54.98
C ASN A 46 -19.08 -36.91 -54.80
N PHE A 47 -20.05 -36.31 -55.49
CA PHE A 47 -20.41 -34.89 -55.29
C PHE A 47 -20.88 -34.61 -53.86
N SER A 48 -21.79 -35.42 -53.32
CA SER A 48 -22.24 -35.27 -51.93
C SER A 48 -21.08 -35.39 -50.93
N ARG A 49 -20.14 -36.31 -51.18
CA ARG A 49 -18.94 -36.47 -50.34
C ARG A 49 -17.99 -35.27 -50.45
N LEU A 50 -17.76 -34.77 -51.65
CA LEU A 50 -16.95 -33.56 -51.88
C LEU A 50 -17.55 -32.33 -51.20
N GLN A 51 -18.88 -32.19 -51.27
CA GLN A 51 -19.59 -31.14 -50.55
C GLN A 51 -19.36 -31.26 -49.03
N GLN A 52 -19.57 -32.44 -48.45
CA GLN A 52 -19.33 -32.67 -47.02
C GLN A 52 -17.89 -32.38 -46.60
N ILE A 53 -16.89 -32.77 -47.41
CA ILE A 53 -15.48 -32.46 -47.12
C ILE A 53 -15.25 -30.95 -47.12
N THR A 54 -15.84 -30.23 -48.08
CA THR A 54 -15.71 -28.77 -48.18
C THR A 54 -16.38 -28.08 -46.99
N ASP A 55 -17.55 -28.55 -46.58
CA ASP A 55 -18.28 -28.03 -45.42
C ASP A 55 -17.48 -28.24 -44.12
N ILE A 56 -16.93 -29.45 -43.92
CA ILE A 56 -16.07 -29.75 -42.78
C ILE A 56 -14.79 -28.90 -42.80
N GLN A 57 -14.18 -28.69 -43.96
CA GLN A 57 -13.00 -27.82 -44.08
C GLN A 57 -13.31 -26.37 -43.71
N ALA A 58 -14.47 -25.85 -44.13
CA ALA A 58 -14.92 -24.53 -43.74
C ALA A 58 -15.14 -24.43 -42.23
N GLU A 59 -15.74 -25.46 -41.61
CA GLU A 59 -15.92 -25.51 -40.15
C GLU A 59 -14.58 -25.54 -39.41
N ILE A 60 -13.61 -26.35 -39.86
CA ILE A 60 -12.26 -26.39 -39.28
C ILE A 60 -11.60 -25.01 -39.37
N TYR A 61 -11.69 -24.35 -40.52
CA TYR A 61 -11.12 -23.03 -40.70
C TYR A 61 -11.77 -22.01 -39.75
N GLN A 62 -13.09 -22.02 -39.64
CA GLN A 62 -13.82 -21.16 -38.71
C GLN A 62 -13.40 -21.40 -37.26
N LYS A 63 -13.25 -22.67 -36.84
CA LYS A 63 -12.82 -23.02 -35.49
C LYS A 63 -11.38 -22.61 -35.20
N ASN A 64 -10.49 -22.71 -36.18
CA ASN A 64 -9.11 -22.22 -36.03
C ASN A 64 -9.08 -20.70 -35.81
N LEU A 65 -9.90 -19.94 -36.53
CA LEU A 65 -10.01 -18.49 -36.31
C LEU A 65 -10.55 -18.15 -34.92
N GLU A 66 -11.57 -18.89 -34.45
CA GLU A 66 -12.11 -18.72 -33.09
C GLU A 66 -11.01 -18.97 -32.02
N ILE A 67 -10.17 -19.99 -32.22
CA ILE A 67 -9.03 -20.28 -31.34
C ILE A 67 -8.00 -19.15 -31.36
N GLU A 68 -7.66 -18.60 -32.53
CA GLU A 68 -6.72 -17.47 -32.61
C GLU A 68 -7.26 -16.23 -31.90
N LEU A 69 -8.55 -15.94 -32.05
CA LEU A 69 -9.20 -14.81 -31.37
C LEU A 69 -9.13 -14.98 -29.85
N LEU A 70 -9.47 -16.17 -29.33
CA LEU A 70 -9.40 -16.46 -27.89
C LEU A 70 -7.96 -16.40 -27.35
N LYS A 71 -6.98 -16.84 -28.13
CA LYS A 71 -5.56 -16.69 -27.76
C LYS A 71 -5.18 -15.22 -27.65
N LEU A 72 -5.56 -14.41 -28.64
CA LEU A 72 -5.28 -12.97 -28.63
C LEU A 72 -5.95 -12.27 -27.45
N GLU A 73 -7.20 -12.62 -27.14
CA GLU A 73 -7.91 -12.10 -25.97
C GLU A 73 -7.18 -12.46 -24.67
N LYS A 74 -6.76 -13.72 -24.52
CA LYS A 74 -5.99 -14.17 -23.36
C LYS A 74 -4.65 -13.43 -23.23
N ASP A 75 -3.92 -13.29 -24.32
CA ASP A 75 -2.60 -12.65 -24.33
C ASP A 75 -2.67 -11.14 -24.10
N THR A 76 -3.83 -10.52 -24.38
CA THR A 76 -4.09 -9.08 -24.16
C THR A 76 -4.94 -8.83 -22.89
N ALA A 77 -5.32 -9.88 -22.16
CA ALA A 77 -6.22 -9.76 -21.02
C ALA A 77 -5.65 -8.87 -19.91
N ASP A 78 -4.35 -8.90 -19.68
CA ASP A 78 -3.71 -8.16 -18.59
C ASP A 78 -3.69 -6.63 -18.80
N VAL A 79 -3.98 -6.17 -20.02
CA VAL A 79 -4.11 -4.74 -20.39
C VAL A 79 -5.50 -4.33 -20.82
N VAL A 80 -6.37 -5.26 -21.25
CA VAL A 80 -7.73 -4.95 -21.72
C VAL A 80 -8.79 -5.31 -20.69
N HIS A 81 -8.60 -6.37 -19.91
CA HIS A 81 -9.64 -6.80 -18.96
C HIS A 81 -9.68 -5.88 -17.74
N PRO A 82 -10.88 -5.34 -17.40
CA PRO A 82 -11.06 -4.47 -16.23
C PRO A 82 -10.59 -5.10 -14.92
N PHE A 83 -10.70 -6.42 -14.77
CA PHE A 83 -10.24 -7.14 -13.58
C PHE A 83 -8.73 -6.98 -13.34
N PHE A 84 -7.91 -7.32 -14.34
CA PHE A 84 -6.45 -7.23 -14.22
C PHE A 84 -5.98 -5.78 -14.13
N LEU A 85 -6.63 -4.87 -14.86
CA LEU A 85 -6.38 -3.43 -14.75
C LEU A 85 -6.69 -2.92 -13.34
N ALA A 86 -7.86 -3.24 -12.78
CA ALA A 86 -8.24 -2.84 -11.42
C ALA A 86 -7.25 -3.41 -10.39
N GLN A 87 -6.81 -4.65 -10.56
CA GLN A 87 -5.79 -5.26 -9.71
C GLN A 87 -4.46 -4.49 -9.77
N LYS A 88 -3.94 -4.21 -10.98
CA LYS A 88 -2.72 -3.42 -11.18
C LYS A 88 -2.86 -2.01 -10.59
N CYS A 89 -4.00 -1.35 -10.81
CA CYS A 89 -4.31 -0.03 -10.24
C CYS A 89 -4.33 -0.06 -8.71
N HIS A 90 -4.91 -1.09 -8.09
CA HIS A 90 -4.91 -1.25 -6.64
C HIS A 90 -3.49 -1.41 -6.09
N THR A 91 -2.65 -2.21 -6.74
CA THR A 91 -1.24 -2.35 -6.33
C THR A 91 -0.50 -1.02 -6.41
N LEU A 92 -0.64 -0.28 -7.51
CA LEU A 92 -0.02 1.04 -7.67
C LEU A 92 -0.53 2.05 -6.65
N GLN A 93 -1.83 2.05 -6.37
CA GLN A 93 -2.43 2.93 -5.37
C GLN A 93 -1.90 2.63 -3.97
N SER A 94 -1.77 1.35 -3.61
CA SER A 94 -1.16 0.92 -2.35
C SER A 94 0.28 1.41 -2.22
N MET A 95 1.09 1.26 -3.27
CA MET A 95 2.47 1.78 -3.29
C MET A 95 2.51 3.30 -3.12
N ASN A 96 1.64 4.04 -3.81
CA ASN A 96 1.55 5.49 -3.67
C ASN A 96 1.19 5.92 -2.24
N ASN A 97 0.22 5.24 -1.62
CA ASN A 97 -0.15 5.51 -0.22
C ASN A 97 1.03 5.28 0.73
N HIS A 98 1.80 4.21 0.53
CA HIS A 98 3.01 3.95 1.31
C HIS A 98 4.07 5.03 1.11
N LEU A 99 4.32 5.47 -0.13
CA LEU A 99 5.26 6.55 -0.42
C LEU A 99 4.83 7.86 0.21
N GLU A 100 3.54 8.19 0.17
CA GLU A 100 3.00 9.39 0.80
C GLU A 100 3.19 9.37 2.32
N ALA A 101 2.96 8.21 2.96
CA ALA A 101 3.22 8.01 4.38
C ALA A 101 4.72 8.22 4.72
N VAL A 102 5.62 7.63 3.94
CA VAL A 102 7.08 7.79 4.12
C VAL A 102 7.49 9.26 3.98
N LEU A 103 6.93 9.98 2.99
CA LEU A 103 7.22 11.40 2.79
C LEU A 103 6.70 12.25 3.96
N LYS A 104 5.52 11.92 4.50
CA LYS A 104 4.95 12.59 5.68
C LYS A 104 5.84 12.39 6.91
N GLU A 105 6.29 11.16 7.17
CA GLU A 105 7.20 10.86 8.28
C GLU A 105 8.56 11.54 8.11
N LYS A 106 9.12 11.55 6.90
CA LYS A 106 10.36 12.28 6.61
C LYS A 106 10.22 13.77 6.93
N ARG A 107 9.09 14.40 6.59
CA ARG A 107 8.82 15.81 6.93
C ARG A 107 8.69 16.00 8.45
N SER A 108 7.94 15.14 9.13
CA SER A 108 7.78 15.13 10.60
C SER A 108 9.13 15.02 11.31
N LEU A 109 9.97 14.06 10.89
CA LEU A 109 11.29 13.85 11.44
C LEU A 109 12.18 15.08 11.22
N ARG A 110 12.17 15.66 10.01
CA ARG A 110 12.92 16.89 9.72
C ARG A 110 12.48 18.04 10.63
N GLN A 111 11.19 18.22 10.86
CA GLN A 111 10.68 19.25 11.79
C GLN A 111 11.14 19.00 13.23
N ARG A 112 11.11 17.74 13.69
CA ARG A 112 11.59 17.35 15.01
C ARG A 112 13.08 17.58 15.19
N LEU A 113 13.88 17.31 14.16
CA LEU A 113 15.34 17.52 14.18
C LEU A 113 15.74 18.99 14.02
N LEU A 114 14.96 19.78 13.28
CA LEU A 114 15.16 21.23 13.17
C LEU A 114 14.75 21.98 14.44
N LYS A 115 13.87 21.41 15.26
CA LYS A 115 13.55 21.97 16.57
C LYS A 115 14.84 21.95 17.39
N PRO A 116 15.38 23.13 17.77
CA PRO A 116 16.60 23.16 18.57
C PRO A 116 16.35 22.38 19.86
N MET A 117 17.31 21.54 20.25
CA MET A 117 17.36 20.88 21.57
C MET A 117 17.45 21.88 22.75
N CYS A 118 17.26 23.19 22.49
CA CYS A 118 17.21 24.29 23.45
C CYS A 118 16.02 24.24 24.42
N GLN A 119 15.33 23.10 24.57
CA GLN A 119 14.40 22.90 25.69
C GLN A 119 15.09 22.30 26.93
N GLU A 120 16.33 21.82 26.82
CA GLU A 120 17.10 21.37 27.99
C GLU A 120 17.96 22.47 28.61
N ASN A 121 18.32 23.50 27.84
CA ASN A 121 18.99 24.69 28.35
C ASN A 121 18.03 25.87 28.26
N LEU A 122 17.79 26.57 29.36
CA LEU A 122 17.07 27.84 29.35
C LEU A 122 17.69 28.70 28.24
N PRO A 123 16.92 29.16 27.23
CA PRO A 123 17.48 30.02 26.19
C PRO A 123 17.77 31.38 26.82
N ILE A 124 18.99 31.52 27.34
CA ILE A 124 19.53 32.80 27.75
C ILE A 124 19.86 33.54 26.46
N GLU A 125 19.34 34.75 26.29
CA GLU A 125 19.67 35.57 25.13
C GLU A 125 21.17 35.87 25.14
N ALA A 126 21.81 35.91 23.96
CA ALA A 126 23.26 36.10 23.85
C ALA A 126 23.77 37.37 24.57
N VAL A 127 22.92 38.39 24.68
CA VAL A 127 23.18 39.64 25.41
C VAL A 127 23.40 39.39 26.91
N TYR A 128 22.74 38.38 27.48
CA TYR A 128 22.82 38.05 28.90
C TYR A 128 23.93 37.04 29.25
N HIS A 129 24.56 36.40 28.27
CA HIS A 129 25.62 35.41 28.51
C HIS A 129 26.79 36.00 29.32
N ARG A 130 27.24 37.22 29.00
CA ARG A 130 28.35 37.86 29.73
C ARG A 130 28.02 38.06 31.21
N TYR A 131 26.79 38.46 31.52
CA TYR A 131 26.34 38.66 32.89
C TYR A 131 26.18 37.33 33.63
N MET A 132 25.71 36.28 32.94
CA MET A 132 25.56 34.95 33.52
C MET A 132 26.88 34.27 33.82
N VAL A 133 27.88 34.38 32.93
CA VAL A 133 29.24 33.91 33.21
C VAL A 133 29.80 34.60 34.44
N HIS A 134 29.64 35.93 34.54
CA HIS A 134 30.15 36.67 35.68
C HIS A 134 29.44 36.31 37.00
N LEU A 135 28.12 36.09 36.96
CA LEU A 135 27.36 35.64 38.12
C LEU A 135 27.79 34.24 38.57
N LEU A 136 28.02 33.32 37.64
CA LEU A 136 28.49 31.96 37.94
C LEU A 136 29.90 31.99 38.53
N GLU A 137 30.79 32.84 38.01
CA GLU A 137 32.14 33.04 38.56
C GLU A 137 32.09 33.61 39.99
N LEU A 138 31.24 34.59 40.24
CA LEU A 138 30.97 35.12 41.59
C LEU A 138 30.40 34.04 42.52
N ALA A 139 29.49 33.20 42.05
CA ALA A 139 28.92 32.12 42.84
C ALA A 139 29.97 31.06 43.21
N VAL A 140 30.78 30.63 42.24
CA VAL A 140 31.85 29.64 42.48
C VAL A 140 32.88 30.19 43.47
N THR A 141 33.37 31.41 43.26
CA THR A 141 34.34 32.04 44.17
C THR A 141 33.77 32.28 45.57
N PHE A 142 32.47 32.58 45.68
CA PHE A 142 31.79 32.67 46.97
C PHE A 142 31.74 31.32 47.68
N ILE A 143 31.35 30.25 46.97
CA ILE A 143 31.29 28.88 47.51
C ILE A 143 32.68 28.44 47.99
N GLU A 144 33.71 28.61 47.17
CA GLU A 144 35.10 28.27 47.53
C GLU A 144 35.55 29.01 48.79
N ARG A 145 35.27 30.32 48.90
CA ARG A 145 35.62 31.10 50.09
C ARG A 145 34.84 30.65 51.32
N LEU A 146 33.56 30.35 51.17
CA LEU A 146 32.72 29.85 52.24
C LEU A 146 33.24 28.51 52.76
N GLU A 147 33.61 27.60 51.86
CA GLU A 147 34.17 26.29 52.19
C GLU A 147 35.50 26.42 52.95
N ILE A 148 36.41 27.30 52.50
CA ILE A 148 37.66 27.58 53.22
C ILE A 148 37.40 28.14 54.62
N HIS A 149 36.42 29.05 54.76
CA HIS A 149 36.07 29.60 56.07
C HIS A 149 35.47 28.52 56.99
N LEU A 150 34.57 27.67 56.49
CA LEU A 150 34.00 26.56 57.26
C LEU A 150 35.09 25.57 57.69
N GLU A 151 36.00 25.21 56.78
CA GLU A 151 37.11 24.32 57.08
C GLU A 151 38.04 24.93 58.14
N THR A 152 38.31 26.24 58.07
CA THR A 152 39.10 26.95 59.07
C THR A 152 38.43 26.89 60.44
N ILE A 153 37.11 27.12 60.52
CA ILE A 153 36.33 27.05 61.77
C ILE A 153 36.35 25.62 62.33
N ARG A 154 36.17 24.61 61.48
CA ARG A 154 36.22 23.18 61.87
C ARG A 154 37.57 22.79 62.46
N ASN A 155 38.67 23.35 61.92
CA ASN A 155 40.03 23.07 62.37
C ASN A 155 40.44 23.85 63.63
N ILE A 156 39.58 24.71 64.21
CA ILE A 156 39.87 25.39 65.49
C ILE A 156 39.77 24.37 66.63
N PRO A 157 40.87 24.05 67.34
CA PRO A 157 40.85 23.08 68.42
C PRO A 157 39.93 23.54 69.55
N HIS A 158 39.19 22.60 70.13
CA HIS A 158 38.26 22.83 71.24
C HIS A 158 37.04 23.72 70.93
N LEU A 159 36.83 24.21 69.70
CA LEU A 159 35.70 25.05 69.35
C LEU A 159 34.34 24.34 69.58
N ALA A 160 34.19 23.10 69.08
CA ALA A 160 32.98 22.32 69.29
C ALA A 160 32.71 22.03 70.78
N ALA A 161 33.76 21.79 71.56
CA ALA A 161 33.66 21.56 73.01
C ALA A 161 33.30 22.86 73.77
N ASN A 162 33.84 24.00 73.34
CA ASN A 162 33.55 25.32 73.92
C ASN A 162 32.13 25.77 73.59
N LEU A 163 31.66 25.57 72.36
CA LEU A 163 30.28 25.83 71.95
C LEU A 163 29.29 24.93 72.70
N LYS A 164 29.61 23.64 72.87
CA LYS A 164 28.79 22.70 73.65
C LYS A 164 28.72 23.07 75.14
N LYS A 165 29.81 23.58 75.72
CA LYS A 165 29.80 24.14 77.09
C LYS A 165 28.93 25.39 77.19
N MET A 166 29.03 26.28 76.19
CA MET A 166 28.25 27.53 76.13
C MET A 166 26.74 27.27 75.92
N LEU A 167 26.37 26.16 75.28
CA LEU A 167 24.98 25.74 75.09
C LEU A 167 24.38 25.04 76.33
N HIS A 168 25.22 24.55 77.24
CA HIS A 168 24.80 23.89 78.48
C HIS A 168 24.76 24.86 79.68
N ASP A 169 25.58 25.91 79.67
CA ASP A 169 25.53 26.99 80.66
C ASP A 169 24.50 28.05 80.26
N ASP A 170 23.22 27.67 80.34
CA ASP A 170 22.09 28.58 80.16
C ASP A 170 21.81 29.31 81.48
N MET A 171 22.63 30.34 81.77
CA MET A 171 22.31 31.38 82.75
C MET A 171 22.80 32.74 82.23
N LEU A 172 22.08 33.32 81.25
CA LEU A 172 21.61 34.72 81.25
C LEU A 172 21.07 35.14 79.86
N SER A 173 19.78 35.50 79.84
CA SER A 173 19.09 36.26 78.78
C SER A 173 19.74 37.65 78.51
N PRO A 174 19.39 38.44 77.45
CA PRO A 174 18.35 38.29 76.43
C PRO A 174 18.87 38.51 74.99
N VAL A 175 20.18 38.36 74.72
CA VAL A 175 20.78 38.65 73.38
C VAL A 175 20.42 37.60 72.31
N ASN A 176 19.64 36.58 72.68
CA ASN A 176 19.38 35.42 71.82
C ASN A 176 18.15 35.58 70.90
N SER A 177 17.46 36.72 70.88
CA SER A 177 16.30 36.92 69.99
C SER A 177 16.69 37.22 68.54
N THR A 178 17.91 37.73 68.29
CA THR A 178 18.41 38.01 66.93
C THR A 178 19.11 36.80 66.30
N TRP A 179 19.65 35.88 67.10
CA TRP A 179 20.36 34.69 66.62
C TRP A 179 19.44 33.46 66.47
N LYS A 180 18.28 33.44 67.12
CA LYS A 180 17.24 32.41 66.91
C LYS A 180 16.66 32.35 65.48
N SER A 181 16.90 33.34 64.63
CA SER A 181 16.43 33.34 63.24
C SER A 181 17.29 32.48 62.31
N TRP A 182 18.50 32.12 62.72
CA TRP A 182 19.39 31.24 61.98
C TRP A 182 19.48 30.00 62.86
N ASP A 183 18.84 28.90 62.48
CA ASP A 183 18.86 27.67 63.27
C ASP A 183 20.32 27.34 63.64
N LEU A 184 20.68 27.56 64.90
CA LEU A 184 21.99 27.22 65.46
C LEU A 184 22.24 25.71 65.38
N GLU A 185 21.17 24.93 65.21
CA GLU A 185 21.17 23.51 64.88
C GLU A 185 21.77 23.24 63.48
N VAL A 186 21.47 24.07 62.49
CA VAL A 186 22.07 23.99 61.14
C VAL A 186 23.56 24.36 61.19
N VAL A 187 23.96 25.32 62.02
CA VAL A 187 25.38 25.68 62.21
C VAL A 187 26.16 24.55 62.89
N LEU A 188 25.55 23.85 63.85
CA LEU A 188 26.14 22.67 64.49
C LEU A 188 26.18 21.45 63.56
N GLU A 189 25.18 21.23 62.71
CA GLU A 189 25.20 20.17 61.69
C GLU A 189 26.29 20.40 60.63
N ILE A 190 26.45 21.64 60.15
CA ILE A 190 27.50 21.98 59.17
C ILE A 190 28.91 21.77 59.72
N LEU A 191 29.11 21.91 61.04
CA LEU A 191 30.39 21.68 61.70
C LEU A 191 30.62 20.22 62.12
N ALA A 192 29.61 19.34 62.03
CA ALA A 192 29.66 17.94 62.44
C ALA A 192 29.93 16.95 61.29
N HIS A 193 30.09 17.42 60.05
CA HIS A 193 30.56 16.67 58.88
C HIS A 193 31.87 17.24 58.32
#